data_AF-A0A2T2W6W0-F1
#
_entry.id   AF-A0A2T2W6W0-F1
#
_cell.length_a   1.000
_cell.length_b   1.000
_cell.length_c   1.000
_cell.angle_alpha   90.00
_cell.angle_beta   90.00
_cell.angle_gamma   90.00
#
_symmetry.space_group_name_H-M   'P 1'
#
loop_
_entity.id
_entity.type
_entity.pdbx_description
1 polymer ?
#
loop_
_entity_poly.entity_id
_entity_poly.type
_entity_poly.pdbx_seq_one_letter_code
_entity_poly.pdbx_strand_id
1 'polypeptide(L)'
;MDWFPRRHAVVLARSSPGRLAYLEKTGIIIPQRTGQSPRLEVLYSWEQILEIRAISRLRQHLSFQTIRKILQYFDDHGVSRTLRDKHLVINHHGVSWVQTEKAAAPQVIHLVGHGCSFMGQFVLAPVEADASDLGLPGGIASPTAPKVVDLEHFRQKVRR
;
A
#
# COMPACT_ATOMS: atom_id res chain seq x y z
N MET A 1 -16.17 -19.10 12.12
CA MET A 1 -15.56 -17.75 12.06
C MET A 1 -16.04 -16.98 13.27
N ASP A 2 -15.11 -16.32 13.97
CA ASP A 2 -15.43 -15.59 15.19
C ASP A 2 -15.96 -14.19 14.87
N TRP A 3 -17.03 -13.81 15.57
CA TRP A 3 -17.70 -12.51 15.45
C TRP A 3 -17.51 -11.71 16.73
N PHE A 4 -17.12 -10.45 16.59
CA PHE A 4 -16.75 -9.59 17.69
C PHE A 4 -17.70 -8.40 17.81
N PRO A 5 -18.36 -8.20 18.96
CA PRO A 5 -19.16 -7.00 19.18
C PRO A 5 -18.27 -5.76 19.20
N ARG A 6 -18.87 -4.60 18.93
CA ARG A 6 -18.19 -3.30 18.81
C ARG A 6 -17.18 -3.02 19.93
N ARG A 7 -17.53 -3.32 21.18
CA ARG A 7 -16.63 -3.13 22.34
C ARG A 7 -15.32 -3.90 22.21
N HIS A 8 -15.37 -5.15 21.71
CA HIS A 8 -14.18 -5.98 21.50
C HIS A 8 -13.42 -5.50 20.26
N ALA A 9 -14.14 -5.15 19.18
CA ALA A 9 -13.52 -4.68 17.94
C ALA A 9 -12.67 -3.41 18.16
N VAL A 10 -13.13 -2.47 18.99
CA VAL A 10 -12.35 -1.27 19.38
C VAL A 10 -10.99 -1.64 19.98
N VAL A 11 -11.00 -2.59 20.92
CA VAL A 11 -9.79 -3.05 21.63
C VAL A 11 -8.87 -3.81 20.69
N LEU A 12 -9.40 -4.81 19.97
CA LEU A 12 -8.62 -5.69 19.09
C LEU A 12 -8.00 -4.93 17.92
N ALA A 13 -8.75 -4.00 17.32
CA ALA A 13 -8.26 -3.17 16.22
C ALA A 13 -7.36 -2.01 16.68
N ARG A 14 -7.24 -1.78 18.00
CA ARG A 14 -6.54 -0.63 18.60
C ARG A 14 -7.01 0.70 17.99
N SER A 15 -8.32 0.87 17.94
CA SER A 15 -8.98 2.01 17.28
C SER A 15 -9.96 2.69 18.23
N SER A 16 -10.77 3.63 17.73
CA SER A 16 -11.78 4.33 18.54
C SER A 16 -13.20 4.06 18.04
N PRO A 17 -14.24 4.15 18.91
CA PRO A 17 -15.63 3.96 18.49
C PRO A 17 -16.06 4.86 17.33
N GLY A 18 -15.58 6.11 17.32
CA GLY A 18 -15.83 7.08 16.26
C GLY A 18 -15.14 6.71 14.95
N ARG A 19 -13.92 6.14 15.01
CA ARG A 19 -13.22 5.66 13.81
C ARG A 19 -13.93 4.45 13.20
N LEU A 20 -14.42 3.53 14.01
CA LEU A 20 -15.25 2.41 13.55
C LEU A 20 -16.55 2.93 12.90
N ALA A 21 -17.26 3.85 13.56
CA ALA A 21 -18.48 4.46 12.99
C ALA A 21 -18.22 5.11 11.63
N TYR A 22 -17.07 5.77 11.48
CA TYR A 22 -16.71 6.42 10.24
C TYR A 22 -16.37 5.41 9.14
N LEU A 23 -15.64 4.33 9.46
CA LEU A 23 -15.36 3.26 8.50
C LEU A 23 -16.64 2.55 8.04
N GLU A 24 -17.61 2.37 8.94
CA GLU A 24 -18.95 1.89 8.63
C GLU A 24 -19.70 2.84 7.70
N LYS A 25 -19.80 4.11 8.08
CA LYS A 25 -20.51 5.14 7.31
C LYS A 25 -19.97 5.30 5.90
N THR A 26 -18.67 5.07 5.72
CA THR A 26 -17.99 5.21 4.42
C THR A 26 -17.98 3.92 3.60
N GLY A 27 -18.55 2.84 4.14
CA GLY A 27 -18.60 1.54 3.46
C GLY A 27 -17.23 0.88 3.30
N ILE A 28 -16.18 1.38 3.96
CA ILE A 28 -14.85 0.75 3.94
C ILE A 28 -14.87 -0.54 4.76
N ILE A 29 -15.65 -0.55 5.85
CA ILE A 29 -15.94 -1.75 6.64
C ILE A 29 -17.45 -1.91 6.72
N ILE A 30 -17.95 -3.10 6.38
CA ILE A 30 -19.38 -3.39 6.40
C ILE A 30 -19.62 -4.51 7.44
N PRO A 31 -19.85 -4.18 8.71
CA PRO A 31 -20.06 -5.17 9.76
C PRO A 31 -21.41 -5.87 9.59
N GLN A 32 -21.51 -7.07 10.15
CA GLN A 32 -22.78 -7.79 10.23
C GLN A 32 -23.67 -7.15 11.29
N ARG A 33 -24.97 -7.08 11.01
CA ARG A 33 -26.00 -6.65 11.96
C ARG A 33 -26.93 -7.81 12.27
N THR A 34 -27.18 -8.05 13.55
CA THR A 34 -28.10 -9.11 14.00
C THR A 34 -29.11 -8.54 14.99
N GLY A 35 -30.26 -9.19 15.11
CA GLY A 35 -31.37 -8.76 15.97
C GLY A 35 -32.50 -8.04 15.23
N GLN A 36 -33.48 -7.58 16.00
CA GLN A 36 -34.66 -6.86 15.51
C GLN A 36 -34.54 -5.38 15.87
N SER A 37 -35.04 -4.51 14.98
CA SER A 37 -35.09 -3.07 15.24
C SER A 37 -35.87 -2.78 16.53
N PRO A 38 -35.42 -1.86 17.42
CA PRO A 38 -34.30 -0.92 17.27
C PRO A 38 -32.96 -1.41 17.83
N ARG A 39 -32.88 -2.64 18.35
CA ARG A 39 -31.70 -3.17 19.06
C ARG A 39 -30.86 -4.06 18.14
N LEU A 40 -30.30 -3.46 17.09
CA LEU A 40 -29.36 -4.17 16.21
C LEU A 40 -27.99 -4.26 16.87
N GLU A 41 -27.50 -5.48 17.07
CA GLU A 41 -26.13 -5.74 17.49
C GLU A 41 -25.20 -5.70 16.26
N VAL A 42 -24.10 -4.94 16.38
CA VAL A 42 -23.09 -4.78 15.33
C VAL A 42 -21.89 -5.67 15.62
N LEU A 43 -21.60 -6.57 14.69
CA LEU A 43 -20.59 -7.61 14.80
C LEU A 43 -19.55 -7.48 13.68
N TYR A 44 -18.28 -7.64 14.04
CA TYR A 44 -17.15 -7.57 13.11
C TYR A 44 -16.48 -8.93 13.01
N SER A 45 -16.06 -9.32 11.81
CA SER A 45 -15.23 -10.51 11.63
C SER A 45 -13.77 -10.23 11.99
N TRP A 46 -12.98 -11.30 12.16
CA TRP A 46 -11.53 -11.17 12.36
C TRP A 46 -10.83 -10.42 11.22
N GLU A 47 -11.19 -10.71 9.97
CA GLU A 47 -10.62 -10.03 8.79
C GLU A 47 -10.90 -8.52 8.80
N GLN A 48 -12.09 -8.13 9.25
CA GLN A 48 -12.45 -6.72 9.40
C GLN A 48 -11.64 -6.05 10.51
N ILE A 49 -11.37 -6.75 11.62
CA ILE A 49 -10.52 -6.24 12.70
C ILE A 49 -9.10 -5.97 12.20
N LEU A 50 -8.53 -6.90 11.44
CA LEU A 50 -7.19 -6.74 10.84
C LEU A 50 -7.17 -5.57 9.85
N GLU A 51 -8.21 -5.43 9.02
CA GLU A 51 -8.37 -4.31 8.08
C GLU A 51 -8.45 -2.96 8.81
N ILE A 52 -9.29 -2.84 9.85
CA ILE A 52 -9.41 -1.63 10.66
C ILE A 52 -8.05 -1.28 11.28
N ARG A 53 -7.30 -2.28 11.74
CA ARG A 53 -5.97 -2.08 12.35
C ARG A 53 -4.96 -1.60 11.33
N ALA A 54 -4.95 -2.16 10.12
CA ALA A 54 -4.10 -1.71 9.02
C ALA A 54 -4.39 -0.24 8.65
N ILE A 55 -5.67 0.10 8.44
CA ILE A 55 -6.10 1.48 8.17
C ILE A 55 -5.74 2.43 9.33
N SER A 56 -5.90 1.98 10.57
CA SER A 56 -5.60 2.81 11.75
C SER A 56 -4.11 3.14 11.86
N ARG A 57 -3.22 2.20 11.49
CA ARG A 57 -1.78 2.43 11.39
C ARG A 57 -1.44 3.40 10.26
N LEU A 58 -1.97 3.18 9.06
CA LEU A 58 -1.75 4.07 7.91
C LEU A 58 -2.21 5.51 8.20
N ARG A 59 -3.32 5.67 8.94
CA ARG A 59 -3.84 6.98 9.36
C ARG A 59 -2.92 7.80 10.26
N GLN A 60 -1.90 7.18 10.86
CA GLN A 60 -0.88 7.90 11.63
C GLN A 60 0.05 8.71 10.73
N HIS A 61 0.14 8.34 9.44
CA HIS A 61 1.03 8.97 8.46
C HIS A 61 0.26 9.60 7.30
N LEU A 62 -0.97 9.16 7.03
CA LEU A 62 -1.74 9.54 5.85
C LEU A 62 -3.08 10.19 6.20
N SER A 63 -3.47 11.15 5.35
CA SER A 63 -4.84 11.65 5.36
C SER A 63 -5.83 10.54 4.97
N PHE A 64 -7.08 10.64 5.43
CA PHE A 64 -8.09 9.67 5.02
C PHE A 64 -8.39 9.74 3.52
N GLN A 65 -8.29 10.92 2.93
CA GLN A 65 -8.51 11.10 1.49
C GLN A 65 -7.43 10.37 0.70
N THR A 66 -6.18 10.40 1.16
CA THR A 66 -5.08 9.64 0.59
C THR A 66 -5.35 8.14 0.66
N ILE A 67 -5.81 7.63 1.81
CA ILE A 67 -6.17 6.22 1.96
C ILE A 67 -7.29 5.84 0.99
N ARG A 68 -8.33 6.66 0.85
CA ARG A 68 -9.40 6.41 -0.13
C ARG A 68 -8.88 6.35 -1.57
N LYS A 69 -7.95 7.23 -1.95
CA LYS A 69 -7.33 7.18 -3.28
C LYS A 69 -6.56 5.88 -3.48
N ILE A 70 -5.82 5.41 -2.47
CA ILE A 70 -5.13 4.11 -2.52
C ILE A 70 -6.12 2.96 -2.68
N LEU A 71 -7.21 2.96 -1.92
CA LEU A 71 -8.27 1.97 -2.04
C LEU A 71 -8.88 1.96 -3.45
N GLN A 72 -9.17 3.15 -4.00
CA GLN A 72 -9.71 3.29 -5.35
C GLN A 72 -8.72 2.77 -6.39
N TYR A 73 -7.44 3.09 -6.26
CA TYR A 73 -6.40 2.58 -7.15
C TYR A 73 -6.38 1.05 -7.20
N PHE A 74 -6.49 0.37 -6.05
CA PHE A 74 -6.55 -1.10 -6.06
C PHE A 74 -7.79 -1.62 -6.80
N ASP A 75 -8.95 -1.02 -6.55
CA ASP A 75 -10.21 -1.38 -7.21
C ASP A 75 -10.11 -1.20 -8.74
N ASP A 76 -9.58 -0.05 -9.19
CA ASP A 76 -9.41 0.30 -10.60
C ASP A 76 -8.44 -0.66 -11.33
N HIS A 77 -7.54 -1.31 -10.60
CA HIS A 77 -6.54 -2.24 -11.15
C HIS A 77 -6.87 -3.71 -10.89
N GLY A 78 -8.11 -4.02 -10.46
CA GLY A 78 -8.57 -5.39 -10.22
C GLY A 78 -7.89 -6.07 -9.02
N VAL A 79 -7.30 -5.29 -8.12
CA VAL A 79 -6.66 -5.76 -6.89
C VAL A 79 -7.66 -5.63 -5.75
N SER A 80 -7.70 -6.61 -4.83
CA SER A 80 -8.55 -6.54 -3.64
C SER A 80 -8.34 -5.22 -2.89
N ARG A 81 -9.45 -4.52 -2.60
CA ARG A 81 -9.51 -3.26 -1.87
C ARG A 81 -9.09 -3.35 -0.39
N THR A 82 -8.62 -4.49 0.08
CA THR A 82 -8.12 -4.68 1.43
C THR A 82 -6.67 -4.19 1.54
N LEU A 83 -6.34 -3.54 2.66
CA LEU A 83 -4.98 -3.10 2.99
C LEU A 83 -4.25 -4.09 3.88
N ARG A 84 -4.96 -4.90 4.66
CA ARG A 84 -4.38 -5.85 5.64
C ARG A 84 -3.44 -6.89 5.03
N ASP A 85 -3.62 -7.21 3.76
CA ASP A 85 -2.88 -8.21 2.99
C ASP A 85 -1.82 -7.57 2.07
N LYS A 86 -1.66 -6.25 2.10
CA LYS A 86 -0.72 -5.52 1.25
C LYS A 86 0.54 -5.13 2.03
N HIS A 87 1.70 -5.31 1.38
CA HIS A 87 2.96 -4.83 1.92
C HIS A 87 3.14 -3.34 1.57
N LEU A 88 2.65 -2.46 2.44
CA LEU A 88 2.74 -1.02 2.26
C LEU A 88 3.92 -0.44 3.03
N VAL A 89 4.79 0.29 2.33
CA VAL A 89 5.95 0.96 2.90
C VAL A 89 5.69 2.46 2.91
N ILE A 90 5.88 3.09 4.07
CA ILE A 90 5.68 4.52 4.27
C ILE A 90 7.05 5.16 4.47
N ASN A 91 7.44 6.06 3.56
CA ASN A 91 8.70 6.78 3.60
C ASN A 91 8.44 8.30 3.62
N HIS A 92 9.48 9.10 3.84
CA HIS A 92 9.39 10.57 3.81
C HIS A 92 8.78 11.12 2.50
N HIS A 93 8.97 10.40 1.40
CA HIS A 93 8.49 10.78 0.08
C HIS A 93 7.07 10.30 -0.24
N GLY A 94 6.46 9.45 0.61
CA GLY A 94 5.09 8.99 0.45
C GLY A 94 4.90 7.49 0.70
N VAL A 95 4.04 6.84 -0.08
CA VAL A 95 3.60 5.45 0.16
C VAL A 95 3.88 4.60 -1.07
N SER A 96 4.50 3.45 -0.84
CA SER A 96 4.73 2.43 -1.86
C SER A 96 4.02 1.13 -1.50
N TRP A 97 3.55 0.42 -2.51
CA TRP A 97 3.13 -0.97 -2.38
C TRP A 97 4.19 -1.88 -2.98
N VAL A 98 4.63 -2.87 -2.22
CA VAL A 98 5.57 -3.90 -2.67
C VAL A 98 4.78 -5.16 -2.99
N GLN A 99 4.87 -5.61 -4.23
CA GLN A 99 4.30 -6.85 -4.70
C GLN A 99 5.44 -7.86 -4.87
N THR A 100 5.43 -8.89 -4.03
CA THR A 100 6.35 -10.02 -4.14
C THR A 100 5.61 -11.17 -4.79
N GLU A 101 5.81 -11.35 -6.09
CA GLU A 101 5.34 -12.55 -6.77
C GLU A 101 6.31 -13.70 -6.52
N LYS A 102 5.81 -14.93 -6.39
CA LYS A 102 6.57 -16.11 -5.95
C LYS A 102 7.78 -16.48 -6.84
N ALA A 103 7.91 -15.90 -8.03
CA ALA A 103 8.95 -16.23 -9.00
C ALA A 103 9.57 -15.01 -9.72
N ALA A 104 9.26 -13.78 -9.29
CA ALA A 104 9.74 -12.56 -9.94
C ALA A 104 10.41 -11.63 -8.93
N ALA A 105 11.25 -10.72 -9.43
CA ALA A 105 11.79 -9.63 -8.63
C ALA A 105 10.64 -8.82 -8.01
N PRO A 106 10.78 -8.35 -6.76
CA PRO A 106 9.72 -7.58 -6.11
C PRO A 106 9.42 -6.31 -6.91
N GLN A 107 8.16 -6.12 -7.24
CA GLN A 107 7.71 -4.91 -7.92
C GLN A 107 7.34 -3.87 -6.88
N VAL A 108 7.91 -2.66 -6.98
CA VAL A 108 7.61 -1.55 -6.08
C VAL A 108 6.79 -0.53 -6.86
N ILE A 109 5.58 -0.24 -6.38
CA ILE A 109 4.64 0.70 -6.98
C ILE A 109 4.49 1.89 -6.04
N HIS A 110 4.92 3.08 -6.45
CA HIS A 110 4.64 4.32 -5.73
C HIS A 110 3.16 4.69 -5.90
N LEU A 111 2.43 4.66 -4.79
CA LEU A 111 1.02 5.03 -4.73
C LEU A 111 0.87 6.54 -4.50
N VAL A 112 1.67 7.10 -3.60
CA VAL A 112 1.58 8.52 -3.22
C VAL A 112 2.98 9.07 -3.15
N GLY A 113 3.23 10.19 -3.82
CA GLY A 113 4.50 10.91 -3.80
C GLY A 113 4.32 12.38 -3.44
N HIS A 114 5.19 12.95 -2.61
CA HIS A 114 5.30 14.40 -2.46
C HIS A 114 5.81 14.99 -3.78
N GLY A 115 5.01 15.80 -4.48
CA GLY A 115 5.38 16.43 -5.75
C GLY A 115 5.10 15.61 -7.02
N CYS A 116 4.54 14.40 -6.90
CA CYS A 116 4.08 13.60 -8.04
C CYS A 116 2.55 13.56 -8.08
N SER A 117 1.96 14.01 -9.19
CA SER A 117 0.50 14.03 -9.37
C SER A 117 -0.09 12.66 -9.73
N PHE A 118 0.75 11.70 -10.12
CA PHE A 118 0.32 10.41 -10.65
C PHE A 118 0.56 9.28 -9.64
N MET A 119 -0.49 8.52 -9.34
CA MET A 119 -0.49 7.34 -8.49
C MET A 119 -0.23 6.10 -9.36
N GLY A 120 0.58 5.15 -8.88
CA GLY A 120 0.84 3.89 -9.56
C GLY A 120 2.13 3.83 -10.38
N GLN A 121 3.16 4.62 -10.02
CA GLN A 121 4.43 4.60 -10.75
C GLN A 121 5.30 3.40 -10.33
N PHE A 122 5.76 2.61 -11.29
CA PHE A 122 6.72 1.54 -11.04
C PHE A 122 8.09 2.13 -10.71
N VAL A 123 8.70 1.58 -9.66
CA VAL A 123 10.06 1.91 -9.24
C VAL A 123 10.95 0.74 -9.54
N LEU A 124 11.98 0.97 -10.35
CA LEU A 124 13.06 0.01 -10.53
C LEU A 124 13.91 0.03 -9.26
N ALA A 125 13.81 -1.02 -8.45
CA ALA A 125 14.81 -1.25 -7.43
C ALA A 125 16.09 -1.70 -8.15
N PRO A 126 17.24 -1.04 -7.95
CA PRO A 126 18.50 -1.61 -8.37
C PRO A 126 18.67 -2.91 -7.59
N VAL A 127 18.56 -4.03 -8.31
CA VAL A 127 18.99 -5.32 -7.77
C VAL A 127 20.50 -5.16 -7.64
N GLU A 128 20.99 -5.04 -6.41
CA GLU A 128 22.37 -5.39 -6.14
C GLU A 128 22.47 -6.89 -6.43
N ALA A 129 22.68 -7.22 -7.70
CA ALA A 129 23.20 -8.52 -8.06
C ALA A 129 24.53 -8.58 -7.35
N ASP A 130 24.65 -9.47 -6.36
CA ASP A 130 25.93 -9.79 -5.76
C ASP A 130 26.94 -9.91 -6.90
N ALA A 131 27.95 -9.04 -6.89
CA ALA A 131 28.97 -8.96 -7.93
C ALA A 131 29.72 -10.29 -8.15
N SER A 132 29.46 -11.27 -7.28
CA SER A 132 29.89 -12.65 -7.32
C SER A 132 29.31 -13.47 -8.49
N ASP A 133 28.14 -13.12 -9.05
CA ASP A 133 27.46 -13.98 -10.05
C ASP A 133 27.77 -13.60 -11.52
N LEU A 134 28.55 -12.54 -11.75
CA LEU A 134 28.88 -12.06 -13.10
C LEU A 134 30.37 -11.97 -13.42
N GLY A 135 31.27 -12.46 -12.56
CA GLY A 135 32.70 -12.61 -12.88
C GLY A 135 33.40 -11.32 -13.32
N LEU A 136 32.91 -10.14 -12.90
CA LEU A 136 33.51 -8.86 -13.25
C LEU A 136 34.46 -8.41 -12.12
N PRO A 137 35.70 -8.01 -12.45
CA PRO A 137 36.70 -7.65 -11.45
C PRO A 137 36.28 -6.39 -10.70
N GLY A 138 36.34 -6.48 -9.38
CA GLY A 138 35.88 -5.47 -8.43
C GLY A 138 36.45 -4.07 -8.69
N GLY A 139 35.54 -3.12 -8.85
CA GLY A 139 35.81 -1.70 -8.78
C GLY A 139 34.63 -1.02 -8.11
N ILE A 140 34.80 -0.63 -6.85
CA ILE A 140 33.82 0.12 -6.07
C ILE A 140 33.57 1.46 -6.78
N ALA A 141 32.44 1.57 -7.49
CA ALA A 141 31.98 2.84 -8.04
C ALA A 141 30.95 3.45 -7.09
N SER A 142 31.42 4.40 -6.28
CA SER A 142 30.61 5.36 -5.53
C SER A 142 29.50 5.97 -6.40
N PRO A 143 28.28 6.22 -5.89
CA PRO A 143 27.14 6.65 -6.68
C PRO A 143 27.37 8.07 -7.20
N THR A 144 27.93 8.17 -8.40
CA THR A 144 28.14 9.42 -9.12
C THR A 144 26.89 9.72 -9.92
N ALA A 145 25.99 10.49 -9.30
CA ALA A 145 24.87 11.22 -9.89
C ALA A 145 23.83 10.41 -10.71
N PRO A 146 22.56 10.83 -10.73
CA PRO A 146 21.58 10.23 -11.64
C PRO A 146 22.04 10.45 -13.08
N LYS A 147 22.39 9.37 -13.77
CA LYS A 147 22.74 9.38 -15.19
C LYS A 147 21.46 9.62 -15.98
N VAL A 148 21.07 10.88 -16.12
CA VAL A 148 20.00 11.31 -17.00
C VAL A 148 20.40 10.93 -18.42
N VAL A 149 19.66 10.01 -19.03
CA VAL A 149 19.86 9.64 -20.43
C VAL A 149 19.18 10.71 -21.27
N ASP A 150 19.99 11.50 -21.97
CA ASP A 150 19.50 12.41 -22.99
C ASP A 150 19.03 11.59 -24.21
N LEU A 151 17.70 11.53 -24.37
CA LEU A 151 17.04 10.76 -25.42
C LEU A 151 17.31 11.31 -26.82
N GLU A 152 17.59 12.62 -26.95
CA GLU A 152 17.92 13.24 -28.24
C GLU A 152 19.31 12.82 -28.70
N HIS A 153 20.27 12.78 -27.76
CA HIS A 153 21.63 12.33 -28.06
C HIS A 153 21.70 10.82 -28.37
N PHE A 154 20.82 10.01 -27.79
CA PHE A 154 20.72 8.58 -28.11
C PHE A 154 20.18 8.34 -29.52
N ARG A 155 19.16 9.10 -29.94
CA ARG A 155 18.56 8.99 -31.29
C ARG A 155 19.53 9.32 -32.41
N GLN A 156 20.43 10.27 -32.21
CA GLN A 156 21.46 10.60 -33.21
C GLN A 156 22.48 9.48 -33.43
N LYS A 157 22.78 8.68 -32.38
CA LYS A 157 23.73 7.56 -32.48
C LYS A 157 23.19 6.35 -33.22
N VAL A 158 21.87 6.11 -33.17
CA VAL A 158 21.22 4.95 -33.80
C VAL A 158 21.00 5.14 -35.30
N ARG A 159 21.18 6.37 -35.83
CA ARG A 159 21.06 6.68 -37.27
C ARG A 159 22.39 6.61 -38.05
N ARG A 160 23.43 5.99 -37.49
CA ARG A 160 24.67 5.68 -38.21
C ARG A 160 24.79 4.18 -38.44
#